data_AF-A0A953TQQ0-F1
#
_entry.id   AF-A0A953TQQ0-F1
#
_cell.length_a   1.000
_cell.length_b   1.000
_cell.length_c   1.000
_cell.angle_alpha   90.00
_cell.angle_beta   90.00
_cell.angle_gamma   90.00
#
_symmetry.space_group_name_H-M   'P 1'
#
loop_
_entity.id
_entity.type
_entity.pdbx_description
1 polymer ?
#
loop_
_entity_poly.entity_id
_entity_poly.type
_entity_poly.pdbx_seq_one_letter_code
_entity_poly.pdbx_strand_id
1 'polypeptide(L)' 'MVKFEDGLERLEKIVQELEKGEVPLEKSLTLFEEGMQLSANCRKQLEEAEGKVEILLKQNGKLQTEPFEPPAEKALRK' A
#
# COMPACT_ATOMS: atom_id res chain seq x y z
N MET A 1 4.03 -15.84 9.17
CA MET A 1 3.45 -14.64 8.54
C MET A 1 2.74 -13.88 9.65
N VAL A 2 3.17 -12.65 9.93
CA VAL A 2 2.53 -11.78 10.95
C VAL A 2 1.23 -11.26 10.34
N LYS A 3 0.14 -11.21 11.11
CA LYS A 3 -1.12 -10.62 10.63
C LYS A 3 -0.94 -9.12 10.42
N PHE A 4 -1.71 -8.53 9.50
CA PHE A 4 -1.66 -7.10 9.22
C PHE A 4 -1.77 -6.25 10.50
N GLU A 5 -2.83 -6.46 11.30
CA GLU A 5 -3.08 -5.68 12.52
C GLU A 5 -1.93 -5.79 13.53
N ASP A 6 -1.44 -7.01 13.78
CA ASP A 6 -0.33 -7.25 14.70
C ASP A 6 0.96 -6.57 14.20
N GLY A 7 1.18 -6.58 12.88
CA GLY A 7 2.35 -5.96 12.25
C GLY A 7 2.29 -4.43 12.29
N LEU A 8 1.11 -3.86 12.09
CA LEU A 8 0.87 -2.42 12.17
C LEU A 8 1.03 -1.93 13.61
N GLU A 9 0.43 -2.61 14.59
CA GLU A 9 0.56 -2.26 16.01
C GLU A 9 2.02 -2.30 16.47
N ARG A 10 2.79 -3.30 16.03
CA ARG A 10 4.22 -3.37 16.34
C ARG A 10 5.00 -2.23 15.68
N LEU A 11 4.70 -1.90 14.43
CA LEU A 11 5.33 -0.80 13.71
C LEU A 11 5.09 0.55 14.41
N GLU A 12 3.86 0.81 14.86
CA GLU A 12 3.52 2.01 15.64
C GLU A 12 4.33 2.10 16.93
N LYS A 13 4.46 0.98 17.67
CA LYS A 13 5.29 0.93 18.89
C LYS A 13 6.76 1.22 18.60
N ILE A 14 7.30 0.66 17.51
CA ILE A 14 8.68 0.92 17.09
C ILE A 14 8.89 2.40 16.78
N VAL A 15 7.98 3.03 16.04
CA VAL A 15 8.03 4.47 15.74
C VAL A 15 8.02 5.29 17.03
N GLN A 16 7.10 4.98 17.95
CA GLN A 16 7.04 5.64 19.25
C GLN A 16 8.31 5.46 20.08
N GLU A 17 8.94 4.28 20.06
CA GLU A 17 10.21 4.04 20.75
C GLU A 17 11.36 4.86 20.13
N LEU A 18 11.44 4.93 18.80
CA LEU A 18 12.47 5.69 18.09
C LEU A 18 12.30 7.20 18.27
N GLU A 19 11.07 7.71 18.25
CA GLU A 19 10.76 9.15 18.42
C GLU A 19 11.09 9.67 19.83
N LYS A 20 11.03 8.81 20.85
CA LYS A 20 11.41 9.18 22.22
C LYS A 20 12.89 9.56 22.33
N GLY A 21 13.75 9.06 21.46
CA GLY A 21 15.18 9.40 21.42
C GLY A 21 16.02 8.89 22.62
N GLU A 22 15.42 8.14 23.55
CA GLU A 22 16.10 7.56 24.72
C GLU A 22 16.72 6.19 24.43
N VAL A 23 16.59 5.68 23.21
CA VAL A 23 17.03 4.35 22.81
C VAL A 23 18.51 4.38 22.39
N PRO A 24 19.37 3.49 22.94
CA PRO A 24 20.76 3.38 22.53
C PRO A 24 20.90 3.09 21.03
N LEU A 25 21.94 3.63 20.39
CA LEU A 25 22.16 3.55 18.93
C LEU A 25 22.01 2.12 18.37
N GLU A 26 22.65 1.13 18.99
CA GLU A 26 22.59 -0.27 18.55
C GLU A 26 21.14 -0.79 18.54
N LYS A 27 20.37 -0.47 19.58
CA LYS A 27 18.97 -0.86 19.67
C LYS A 27 18.09 -0.10 18.68
N SER A 28 18.40 1.17 18.42
CA SER A 28 17.72 1.98 17.40
C SER A 28 17.91 1.39 15.99
N LEU A 29 19.10 0.87 15.68
CA LEU A 29 19.35 0.17 14.41
C LEU A 29 18.53 -1.12 14.30
N THR A 30 18.47 -1.93 15.36
CA THR A 30 17.65 -3.14 15.38
C THR A 30 16.16 -2.83 15.21
N LEU A 31 15.65 -1.82 15.93
CA LEU A 31 14.26 -1.38 15.82
C LEU A 31 13.94 -0.85 14.41
N PHE A 32 14.88 -0.12 13.80
CA PHE A 32 14.72 0.37 12.43
C PHE A 32 14.64 -0.77 11.40
N GLU A 33 15.52 -1.76 11.49
CA GLU A 33 15.49 -2.95 10.63
C GLU A 33 14.17 -3.73 10.78
N GLU A 34 13.73 -3.93 12.03
CA GLU A 34 12.44 -4.57 12.32
C GLU A 34 11.28 -3.76 11.70
N GLY A 35 11.28 -2.44 11.89
CA GLY A 35 10.26 -1.54 11.34
C GLY A 35 10.21 -1.59 9.81
N MET A 36 11.36 -1.64 9.14
CA MET A 36 11.41 -1.80 7.68
C MET A 36 10.78 -3.12 7.21
N GLN A 37 11.09 -4.22 7.90
CA GLN A 37 10.52 -5.53 7.55
C GLN A 37 9.01 -5.57 7.77
N LEU A 38 8.52 -5.00 8.88
CA LEU A 38 7.10 -4.90 9.17
C LEU A 38 6.37 -4.04 8.14
N SER A 39 6.93 -2.89 7.78
CA SER A 39 6.38 -2.00 6.75
C SER A 39 6.26 -2.71 5.39
N ALA A 40 7.32 -3.41 4.96
CA ALA A 40 7.29 -4.20 3.73
C ALA A 40 6.22 -5.30 3.75
N ASN A 41 6.07 -5.99 4.89
CA ASN A 41 5.07 -7.03 5.07
C ASN A 41 3.64 -6.48 5.07
N CYS A 42 3.39 -5.34 5.69
CA CYS A 42 2.08 -4.69 5.70
C CYS A 42 1.70 -4.25 4.28
N ARG A 43 2.62 -3.61 3.56
CA ARG A 43 2.42 -3.22 2.16
C ARG A 43 2.06 -4.40 1.28
N LYS A 44 2.79 -5.51 1.40
CA LYS A 44 2.49 -6.73 0.63
C LYS A 44 1.08 -7.27 0.92
N GLN A 45 0.65 -7.26 2.17
CA GLN A 45 -0.70 -7.72 2.53
C GLN A 45 -1.78 -6.81 1.94
N LEU A 46 -1.55 -5.50 1.90
CA LEU A 46 -2.45 -4.54 1.25
C LEU A 46 -2.50 -4.77 -0.26
N GLU A 47 -1.35 -4.92 -0.94
CA GLU A 47 -1.28 -5.21 -2.37
C GLU A 47 -2.03 -6.51 -2.72
N GLU A 48 -1.90 -7.56 -1.90
CA GLU A 48 -2.64 -8.81 -2.05
C GLU A 48 -4.16 -8.64 -1.85
N ALA A 49 -4.57 -7.79 -0.91
CA ALA A 49 -5.98 -7.50 -0.65
C ALA A 49 -6.61 -6.69 -1.79
N GLU A 50 -5.93 -5.65 -2.26
CA GLU A 50 -6.34 -4.84 -3.41
C GLU A 50 -6.52 -5.69 -4.66
N GLY A 51 -5.55 -6.57 -4.96
CA GLY A 51 -5.64 -7.49 -6.09
C GLY A 51 -6.84 -8.43 -6.00
N LYS A 52 -7.19 -8.92 -4.80
CA LYS A 52 -8.38 -9.75 -4.60
C LYS A 52 -9.66 -8.95 -4.83
N VAL A 53 -9.73 -7.70 -4.35
CA VAL A 53 -10.89 -6.82 -4.57
C VAL A 53 -11.07 -6.54 -6.06
N GLU A 54 -10.00 -6.22 -6.79
CA GLU A 54 -10.07 -6.02 -8.24
C GLU A 54 -10.61 -7.24 -8.98
N ILE A 55 -10.15 -8.44 -8.64
CA ILE A 55 -10.61 -9.68 -9.25
C ILE A 55 -12.11 -9.87 -8.99
N LEU A 56 -12.57 -9.67 -7.75
CA LEU A 56 -13.98 -9.78 -7.39
C LEU A 56 -14.85 -8.77 -8.14
N LEU A 57 -14.39 -7.52 -8.30
CA LEU A 57 -15.09 -6.49 -9.07
C LEU A 57 -15.18 -6.86 -10.56
N LYS A 58 -14.10 -7.42 -11.13
CA LYS A 58 -14.06 -7.92 -12.51
C LYS A 58 -14.98 -9.14 -12.70
N GLN A 59 -15.05 -10.04 -11.72
CA GLN A 59 -15.88 -11.25 -11.76
C GLN A 59 -17.38 -11.00 -11.56
N ASN A 60 -17.76 -9.98 -10.77
CA ASN A 60 -19.16 -9.60 -10.57
C ASN A 60 -19.78 -8.81 -11.74
N GLY A 61 -19.12 -8.77 -12.90
CA GLY A 61 -19.73 -8.36 -14.18
C GLY A 61 -20.13 -6.89 -14.30
N LYS A 62 -19.56 -5.99 -13.50
CA LYS A 62 -19.80 -4.54 -13.64
C LYS A 62 -18.51 -3.75 -13.70
N LEU A 63 -17.92 -3.68 -14.89
CA LEU A 63 -17.19 -2.51 -15.39
C LEU A 63 -17.32 -2.50 -16.91
N GLN A 64 -18.20 -1.64 -17.43
CA GLN A 64 -18.07 -1.16 -18.81
C GLN A 64 -17.13 0.05 -18.77
N THR A 65 -15.93 -0.14 -19.31
CA THR A 65 -15.09 0.97 -19.75
C THR A 65 -15.41 1.21 -21.21
N GLU A 66 -16.01 2.37 -21.51
CA GLU A 66 -16.17 2.84 -22.90
C GLU A 66 -14.89 3.58 -23.34
N PRO A 67 -14.47 3.43 -24.61
CA PRO A 67 -13.38 4.23 -25.18
C PRO A 67 -13.71 5.72 -25.09
N PHE A 68 -12.79 6.52 -24.54
CA PHE A 68 -12.91 7.97 -24.63
C PHE A 68 -12.56 8.42 -26.05
N GLU A 69 -13.57 8.83 -26.83
CA GLU A 69 -13.36 9.55 -28.08
C GLU A 69 -13.19 11.05 -27.78
N PRO A 70 -11.98 11.62 -27.94
CA PRO A 70 -11.83 13.07 -27.88
C PRO A 70 -12.67 13.72 -28.99
N PRO A 71 -13.32 14.88 -28.74
CA PRO A 71 -14.10 15.58 -29.76
C PRO A 71 -13.24 15.83 -31.00
N ALA A 72 -13.68 15.30 -32.14
CA ALA A 72 -12.91 15.27 -33.38
C ALA A 72 -12.46 16.68 -33.80
N GLU A 73 -11.15 16.89 -33.83
CA GLU A 73 -10.50 17.95 -34.60
C GLU A 73 -10.68 17.63 -36.10
N LYS A 74 -11.82 18.04 -36.68
CA LYS A 74 -12.01 18.06 -38.14
C LYS A 74 -13.15 18.99 -38.58
N ALA A 75 -12.79 20.26 -38.76
CA ALA A 75 -13.43 21.12 -39.76
C ALA A 75 -12.40 22.13 -40.33
N LEU A 76 -11.29 21.60 -40.86
CA LEU A 76 -10.57 22.26 -41.95
C LEU A 76 -10.87 21.47 -43.22
N ARG A 77 -11.23 22.18 -44.31
CA ARG A 77 -11.68 21.74 -45.65
C ARG A 77 -13.21 21.74 -45.83
N LYS A 78 -13.77 22.90 -46.13
CA LYS A 78 -14.11 23.28 -47.52
C LYS A 78 -13.88 24.77 -47.69
#